data_AF-A0A093LMS0-F1
#
_entry.id   AF-A0A093LMS0-F1
#
_cell.length_a   1.000
_cell.length_b   1.000
_cell.length_c   1.000
_cell.angle_alpha   90.00
_cell.angle_beta   90.00
_cell.angle_gamma   90.00
#
_symmetry.space_group_name_H-M   'P 1'
#
loop_
_entity.id
_entity.type
_entity.pdbx_description
1 polymer ?
#
loop_
_entity_poly.entity_id
_entity_poly.type
_entity_poly.pdbx_seq_one_letter_code
_entity_poly.pdbx_strand_id
1 'polypeptide(L)' 'RFRLDIRKKFFTERVVKHWNRLPRDIVDAPSLEVFKARLDEALSNLV' A
#
# COMPACT_ATOMS: atom_id res chain seq x y z
N ARG A 1 -12.05 19.42 9.98
CA ARG A 1 -11.58 18.24 10.74
C ARG A 1 -12.30 16.95 10.30
N PHE A 2 -13.64 16.92 10.29
CA PHE A 2 -14.47 15.77 9.86
C PHE A 2 -14.09 15.05 8.54
N ARG A 3 -13.92 15.80 7.45
CA ARG A 3 -13.60 15.22 6.12
C ARG A 3 -12.27 14.50 6.06
N LEU A 4 -11.30 14.93 6.88
CA LEU A 4 -9.94 14.39 6.85
C LEU A 4 -9.87 13.05 7.60
N ASP A 5 -10.57 12.97 8.73
CA ASP A 5 -10.73 11.72 9.50
C ASP A 5 -11.46 10.65 8.69
N ILE A 6 -12.52 11.02 7.94
CA ILE A 6 -13.23 10.10 7.04
C ILE A 6 -12.29 9.59 5.94
N ARG A 7 -11.50 10.47 5.31
CA ARG A 7 -10.56 10.09 4.25
C ARG A 7 -9.44 9.17 4.76
N LYS A 8 -8.94 9.42 5.98
CA LYS A 8 -7.94 8.54 6.63
C LYS A 8 -8.49 7.16 6.94
N LYS A 9 -9.70 7.07 7.51
CA LYS A 9 -10.38 5.77 7.77
C LYS A 9 -10.56 4.99 6.48
N PHE A 10 -11.12 5.65 5.46
CA PHE A 10 -11.40 5.00 4.18
C PHE A 10 -10.15 4.58 3.41
N PHE A 11 -9.06 5.36 3.52
CA PHE A 11 -7.76 4.97 2.96
C PHE A 11 -7.23 3.70 3.63
N THR A 12 -7.32 3.61 4.95
CA THR A 12 -6.89 2.43 5.72
C THR A 12 -7.71 1.19 5.33
N GLU A 13 -9.04 1.32 5.27
CA GLU A 13 -9.93 0.21 4.86
C GLU A 13 -9.65 -0.26 3.43
N ARG A 14 -9.40 0.67 2.49
CA ARG A 14 -9.00 0.31 1.13
C ARG A 14 -7.67 -0.43 1.10
N VAL A 15 -6.66 0.05 1.81
CA VAL A 15 -5.35 -0.61 1.85
C VAL A 15 -5.47 -2.01 2.46
N VAL A 16 -6.20 -2.17 3.57
CA VAL A 16 -6.43 -3.49 4.20
C VAL A 16 -7.16 -4.45 3.26
N LYS A 17 -8.20 -3.98 2.55
CA LYS A 17 -8.94 -4.82 1.59
C LYS A 17 -8.08 -5.31 0.42
N HIS A 18 -7.10 -4.51 0.00
CA HIS A 18 -6.20 -4.84 -1.10
C HIS A 18 -4.90 -5.50 -0.64
N TRP A 19 -4.67 -5.59 0.67
CA TRP A 19 -3.46 -6.18 1.24
C TRP A 19 -3.25 -7.63 0.78
N ASN A 20 -4.32 -8.42 0.72
CA ASN A 20 -4.28 -9.80 0.21
C ASN A 20 -4.06 -9.90 -1.31
N ARG A 21 -4.16 -8.79 -2.05
CA ARG A 21 -3.88 -8.71 -3.49
C ARG A 21 -2.45 -8.25 -3.77
N LEU A 22 -1.75 -7.72 -2.76
CA LEU A 22 -0.35 -7.37 -2.91
C LEU A 22 0.50 -8.65 -2.91
N PRO A 23 1.50 -8.76 -3.81
CA PRO A 23 2.44 -9.86 -3.79
C PRO A 23 3.12 -9.97 -2.43
N ARG A 24 3.28 -11.20 -1.96
CA ARG A 24 3.85 -11.49 -0.63
C ARG A 24 5.28 -10.98 -0.50
N ASP A 25 6.06 -11.03 -1.57
CA ASP A 25 7.40 -10.43 -1.65
C ASP A 25 7.42 -8.90 -1.42
N ILE A 26 6.35 -8.19 -1.79
CA ILE A 26 6.25 -6.76 -1.49
C ILE A 26 5.91 -6.56 -0.01
N VAL A 27 4.95 -7.35 0.50
CA VAL A 27 4.45 -7.28 1.87
C VAL A 27 5.50 -7.68 2.91
N ASP A 28 6.35 -8.66 2.62
CA ASP A 28 7.37 -9.22 3.53
C ASP A 28 8.70 -8.44 3.48
N ALA A 29 8.63 -7.14 3.17
CA ALA A 29 9.81 -6.28 3.14
C ALA A 29 10.33 -5.99 4.56
N PRO A 30 11.65 -6.12 4.80
CA PRO A 30 12.23 -5.92 6.13
C PRO A 30 12.22 -4.45 6.60
N SER A 31 11.94 -3.50 5.71
CA SER A 31 11.81 -2.08 6.04
C SER A 31 10.79 -1.37 5.13
N LEU A 32 10.29 -0.23 5.61
CA LEU A 32 9.34 0.59 4.86
C LEU A 32 9.95 1.16 3.56
N GLU A 33 11.25 1.47 3.58
CA GLU A 33 11.98 1.93 2.39
C GLU A 33 12.04 0.84 1.32
N VAL A 34 12.33 -0.40 1.72
CA VAL A 34 12.32 -1.55 0.80
C VAL A 34 10.91 -1.85 0.30
N PHE A 35 9.89 -1.73 1.15
CA PHE A 35 8.49 -1.84 0.76
C PHE A 35 8.13 -0.83 -0.32
N LYS A 36 8.48 0.45 -0.13
CA LYS A 36 8.21 1.52 -1.11
C LYS A 36 8.92 1.27 -2.44
N ALA A 37 10.20 0.90 -2.41
CA ALA A 37 10.98 0.61 -3.62
C ALA A 37 10.38 -0.55 -4.43
N ARG A 38 9.99 -1.66 -3.77
CA ARG A 38 9.33 -2.80 -4.41
C ARG A 38 7.96 -2.45 -4.99
N LEU A 39 7.22 -1.59 -4.28
CA LEU A 39 5.90 -1.14 -4.73
C LEU A 39 6.01 -0.21 -5.94
N ASP A 40 6.98 0.71 -5.95
CA ASP A 40 7.25 1.60 -7.09
C ASP A 40 7.72 0.81 -8.32
N GLU A 41 8.59 -0.19 -8.16
CA GLU A 41 9.00 -1.08 -9.25
C GLU A 41 7.81 -1.85 -9.83
N ALA A 42 6.97 -2.44 -8.98
CA ALA A 42 5.79 -3.19 -9.42
C ALA A 42 4.77 -2.31 -10.16
N LEU A 43 4.60 -1.06 -9.74
CA LEU A 43 3.73 -0.09 -10.42
C LEU A 43 4.36 0.46 -11.71
N SER A 44 5.68 0.62 -11.76
CA SER A 44 6.40 1.07 -12.94
C SER A 44 6.39 0.03 -14.06
N ASN A 45 6.35 -1.27 -13.72
CA ASN A 45 6.26 -2.37 -14.68
C ASN A 45 4.84 -2.55 -15.28
N LEU A 46 3.87 -1.73 -14.85
CA LEU A 46 2.48 -1.77 -15.34
C LEU A 46 2.21 -0.76 -16.48
N VAL A 47 3.24 -0.08 -16.98
CA VAL A 47 3.23 0.88 -18.12
C VAL A 47 3.64 0.19 -19.41
#